data_AF-A0A951WDA8-F1
#
_entry.id   AF-A0A951WDA8-F1
#
_cell.length_a   1.000
_cell.length_b   1.000
_cell.length_c   1.000
_cell.angle_alpha   90.00
_cell.angle_beta   90.00
_cell.angle_gamma   90.00
#
_symmetry.space_group_name_H-M   'P 1'
#
loop_
_entity.id
_entity.type
_entity.pdbx_description
1 polymer ?
#
loop_
_entity_poly.entity_id
_entity_poly.type
_entity_poly.pdbx_seq_one_letter_code
_entity_poly.pdbx_strand_id
1 'polypeptide(L)'
;MKFILKESFNKQYGLPSNSRDFFNFFNTEFSERFLMKRILDQIFWQPYFIKKKEIENGKNEPDYYVRHNNVILLFENKDVLIAKEIKSSGDIEKIESALKIKFLETDGRPIGIGQLVTSILQIIGNCFPYDEYVNTKKSFKIYPILLVQDRIFETPGINYRMNQWYENMVKERLEENYNPNLIKPLTVINIDILIYWMPYLVEKDSNFKKIIDDHLKLMTTFKKPNHSDPEVAKQIALKRFSTQIFPISQRLNGYKFPVSLLIEKFDDIITD
;
A
#
# COMPACT_ATOMS: atom_id res chain seq x y z
N MET A 1 6.80 20.29 -5.45
CA MET A 1 6.17 20.58 -4.14
C MET A 1 7.05 20.20 -2.95
N LYS A 2 7.35 18.93 -2.65
CA LYS A 2 8.13 18.54 -1.44
C LYS A 2 9.49 19.24 -1.30
N PHE A 3 10.26 19.36 -2.38
CA PHE A 3 11.55 20.07 -2.32
C PHE A 3 11.40 21.58 -2.06
N ILE A 4 10.33 22.20 -2.55
CA ILE A 4 10.01 23.62 -2.28
C ILE A 4 9.65 23.79 -0.79
N LEU A 5 8.83 22.88 -0.26
CA LEU A 5 8.48 22.86 1.17
C LEU A 5 9.72 22.62 2.04
N LYS A 6 10.61 21.72 1.63
CA LYS A 6 11.90 21.48 2.29
C LYS A 6 12.74 22.76 2.33
N GLU A 7 12.90 23.45 1.20
CA GLU A 7 13.69 24.68 1.14
C GLU A 7 13.12 25.76 2.06
N SER A 8 11.80 25.91 2.08
CA SER A 8 11.12 26.87 2.96
C SER A 8 11.27 26.50 4.44
N PHE A 9 11.10 25.22 4.80
CA PHE A 9 11.32 24.70 6.14
C PHE A 9 12.77 24.96 6.59
N ASN A 10 13.75 24.55 5.78
CA ASN A 10 15.15 24.73 6.13
C ASN A 10 15.51 26.21 6.30
N LYS A 11 15.00 27.09 5.43
CA LYS A 11 15.19 28.55 5.56
C LYS A 11 14.58 29.10 6.85
N GLN A 12 13.38 28.67 7.20
CA GLN A 12 12.68 29.12 8.42
C GLN A 12 13.42 28.72 9.70
N TYR A 13 14.02 27.53 9.73
CA TYR A 13 14.72 26.99 10.90
C TYR A 13 16.25 27.17 10.87
N GLY A 14 16.79 27.89 9.86
CA GLY A 14 18.23 28.11 9.73
C GLY A 14 19.05 26.83 9.48
N LEU A 15 18.45 25.82 8.86
CA LEU A 15 19.06 24.52 8.60
C LEU A 15 19.84 24.52 7.26
N PRO A 16 20.91 23.72 7.13
CA PRO A 16 21.65 23.60 5.88
C PRO A 16 20.78 22.98 4.77
N SER A 17 21.08 23.30 3.51
CA SER A 17 20.28 22.85 2.35
C SER A 17 20.22 21.32 2.21
N ASN A 18 21.23 20.58 2.71
CA ASN A 18 21.29 19.13 2.72
C ASN A 18 20.66 18.48 3.97
N SER A 19 20.12 19.27 4.91
CA SER A 19 19.44 18.72 6.10
C SER A 19 18.29 17.78 5.70
N ARG A 20 18.16 16.68 6.46
CA ARG A 20 17.10 15.68 6.33
C ARG A 20 15.95 15.90 7.31
N ASP A 21 16.03 16.92 8.17
CA ASP A 21 15.06 17.13 9.25
C ASP A 21 13.64 17.33 8.71
N PHE A 22 13.49 18.09 7.61
CA PHE A 22 12.20 18.22 6.94
C PHE A 22 11.64 16.87 6.49
N PHE A 23 12.46 15.99 5.89
CA PHE A 23 11.96 14.69 5.40
C PHE A 23 11.60 13.76 6.56
N ASN A 24 12.37 13.78 7.64
CA ASN A 24 12.05 13.02 8.84
C ASN A 24 10.72 13.49 9.44
N PHE A 25 10.57 14.81 9.64
CA PHE A 25 9.33 15.41 10.10
C PHE A 25 8.15 15.11 9.16
N PHE A 26 8.32 15.31 7.85
CA PHE A 26 7.27 15.13 6.87
C PHE A 26 6.80 13.67 6.82
N ASN A 27 7.73 12.72 6.87
CA ASN A 27 7.39 11.31 6.80
C ASN A 27 6.65 10.85 8.07
N THR A 28 7.15 11.22 9.25
CA THR A 28 6.57 10.77 10.52
C THR A 28 5.33 11.58 10.91
N GLU A 29 5.44 12.90 11.05
CA GLU A 29 4.35 13.72 11.59
C GLU A 29 3.24 13.94 10.57
N PHE A 30 3.59 14.23 9.31
CA PHE A 30 2.59 14.51 8.28
C PHE A 30 2.08 13.26 7.57
N SER A 31 2.97 12.45 6.98
CA SER A 31 2.54 11.34 6.12
C SER A 31 1.91 10.20 6.91
N GLU A 32 2.56 9.75 7.99
CA GLU A 32 2.11 8.63 8.80
C GLU A 32 1.07 9.05 9.86
N ARG A 33 1.47 9.88 10.84
CA ARG A 33 0.63 10.21 12.01
C ARG A 33 -0.60 11.04 11.69
N PHE A 34 -0.52 11.90 10.68
CA PHE A 34 -1.63 12.75 10.28
C PHE A 34 -2.38 12.19 9.06
N LEU A 35 -1.75 12.14 7.88
CA LEU A 35 -2.44 11.88 6.62
C LEU A 35 -2.97 10.45 6.55
N MET A 36 -2.07 9.45 6.64
CA MET A 36 -2.44 8.04 6.61
C MET A 36 -3.44 7.72 7.72
N LYS A 37 -3.12 8.07 8.98
CA LYS A 37 -3.99 7.75 10.11
C LYS A 37 -5.39 8.32 9.93
N ARG A 38 -5.54 9.59 9.56
CA ARG A 38 -6.86 10.21 9.35
C ARG A 38 -7.64 9.55 8.21
N ILE A 39 -6.97 9.24 7.10
CA ILE A 39 -7.60 8.58 5.95
C ILE A 39 -8.12 7.20 6.35
N LEU A 40 -7.26 6.37 6.95
CA LEU A 40 -7.65 5.01 7.31
C LEU A 40 -8.68 5.00 8.44
N ASP A 41 -8.61 5.92 9.41
CA ASP A 41 -9.63 6.05 10.44
C ASP A 41 -11.00 6.46 9.89
N GLN A 42 -11.03 7.28 8.83
CA GLN A 42 -12.28 7.61 8.13
C GLN A 42 -12.81 6.43 7.32
N ILE A 43 -11.95 5.68 6.63
CA ILE A 43 -12.37 4.49 5.88
C ILE A 43 -12.91 3.41 6.84
N PHE A 44 -12.19 3.17 7.94
CA PHE A 44 -12.52 2.18 8.96
C PHE A 44 -13.10 2.83 10.22
N TRP A 45 -14.17 3.61 10.02
CA TRP A 45 -14.82 4.42 11.06
C TRP A 45 -15.75 3.62 11.98
N GLN A 46 -16.26 2.49 11.49
CA GLN A 46 -17.26 1.70 12.19
C GLN A 46 -16.70 1.06 13.46
N PRO A 47 -17.48 0.99 14.56
CA PRO A 47 -16.98 0.55 15.86
C PRO A 47 -16.64 -0.94 15.93
N TYR A 48 -17.14 -1.77 15.01
CA TYR A 48 -16.80 -3.20 14.95
C TYR A 48 -15.42 -3.47 14.32
N PHE A 49 -14.76 -2.46 13.76
CA PHE A 49 -13.38 -2.58 13.32
C PHE A 49 -12.43 -2.54 14.52
N ILE A 50 -11.70 -3.63 14.74
CA ILE A 50 -10.67 -3.69 15.77
C ILE A 50 -9.37 -3.14 15.20
N LYS A 51 -8.86 -2.05 15.78
CA LYS A 51 -7.58 -1.43 15.40
C LYS A 51 -6.47 -1.91 16.34
N LYS A 52 -5.20 -1.69 15.95
CA LYS A 52 -4.06 -2.03 16.83
C LYS A 52 -4.17 -1.35 18.19
N LYS A 53 -3.77 -2.06 19.24
CA LYS A 53 -3.48 -1.47 20.55
C LYS A 53 -2.17 -0.68 20.45
N GLU A 54 -2.16 0.54 20.98
CA GLU A 54 -0.91 1.29 21.16
C GLU A 54 -0.13 0.67 22.33
N ILE A 55 1.13 0.32 22.10
CA ILE A 55 2.00 -0.31 23.09
C ILE A 55 3.27 0.53 23.21
N GLU A 56 3.58 0.95 24.43
CA GLU A 56 4.84 1.65 24.70
C GLU A 56 6.04 0.77 24.31
N ASN A 57 6.94 1.32 23.49
CA ASN A 57 8.11 0.61 22.97
C ASN A 57 7.77 -0.67 22.16
N GLY A 58 6.61 -0.69 21.50
CA GLY A 58 6.24 -1.74 20.56
C GLY A 58 7.33 -1.99 19.50
N LYS A 59 7.73 -3.25 19.32
CA LYS A 59 8.69 -3.64 18.28
C LYS A 59 7.96 -4.17 17.05
N ASN A 60 8.40 -3.75 15.86
CA ASN A 60 7.82 -4.17 14.59
C ASN A 60 6.30 -3.93 14.52
N GLU A 61 5.88 -2.77 15.01
CA GLU A 61 4.50 -2.34 14.93
C GLU A 61 4.13 -2.03 13.48
N PRO A 62 2.99 -2.54 12.98
CA PRO A 62 2.49 -2.12 11.69
C PRO A 62 1.98 -0.67 11.77
N ASP A 63 2.25 0.13 10.74
CA ASP A 63 1.82 1.53 10.68
C ASP A 63 0.29 1.66 10.83
N TYR A 64 -0.47 0.71 10.27
CA TYR A 64 -1.89 0.57 10.56
C TYR A 64 -2.32 -0.89 10.52
N TYR A 65 -3.29 -1.22 11.38
CA TYR A 65 -3.89 -2.54 11.45
C TYR A 65 -5.39 -2.38 11.67
N VAL A 66 -6.17 -3.14 10.90
CA VAL A 66 -7.60 -3.29 11.19
C VAL A 66 -8.05 -4.72 10.98
N ARG A 67 -8.84 -5.23 11.92
CA ARG A 67 -9.49 -6.54 11.83
C ARG A 67 -10.99 -6.40 11.90
N HIS A 68 -11.66 -7.17 11.04
CA HIS A 68 -13.09 -7.43 11.12
C HIS A 68 -13.32 -8.93 10.97
N ASN A 69 -13.88 -9.55 12.00
CA ASN A 69 -14.05 -11.01 12.08
C ASN A 69 -12.72 -11.75 11.87
N ASN A 70 -12.62 -12.56 10.81
CA ASN A 70 -11.44 -13.32 10.43
C ASN A 70 -10.64 -12.67 9.29
N VAL A 71 -10.88 -11.39 8.98
CA VAL A 71 -10.16 -10.63 7.96
C VAL A 71 -9.28 -9.59 8.65
N ILE A 72 -8.01 -9.58 8.30
CA ILE A 72 -7.00 -8.61 8.76
C ILE A 72 -6.53 -7.83 7.55
N LEU A 73 -6.56 -6.50 7.64
CA LEU A 73 -5.90 -5.60 6.72
C LEU A 73 -4.68 -5.01 7.44
N LEU A 74 -3.50 -5.28 6.90
CA LEU A 74 -2.22 -4.90 7.49
C LEU A 74 -1.57 -3.88 6.57
N PHE A 75 -1.25 -2.69 7.11
CA PHE A 75 -0.73 -1.59 6.32
C PHE A 75 0.68 -1.21 6.76
N GLU A 76 1.52 -0.93 5.77
CA GLU A 76 2.78 -0.23 5.92
C GLU A 76 2.79 0.97 4.98
N ASN A 77 3.22 2.12 5.47
CA ASN A 77 3.24 3.39 4.76
C ASN A 77 4.68 3.78 4.42
N LYS A 78 4.92 4.03 3.14
CA LYS A 78 6.25 4.38 2.64
C LYS A 78 6.24 5.60 1.76
N ASP A 79 6.55 6.72 2.42
CA ASP A 79 6.84 7.97 1.75
C ASP A 79 8.30 8.04 1.31
N VAL A 80 8.56 7.41 0.16
CA VAL A 80 9.88 7.35 -0.44
C VAL A 80 9.91 8.00 -1.82
N LEU A 81 10.98 8.74 -2.07
CA LEU A 81 11.31 9.28 -3.38
C LEU A 81 12.34 8.37 -4.07
N ILE A 82 12.17 8.16 -5.38
CA ILE A 82 13.20 7.56 -6.25
C ILE A 82 14.02 8.68 -6.89
N ALA A 83 15.34 8.50 -6.95
CA ALA A 83 16.23 9.49 -7.53
C ALA A 83 16.00 9.62 -9.05
N LYS A 84 16.17 10.83 -9.59
CA LYS A 84 15.80 11.15 -10.98
C LYS A 84 16.58 10.28 -11.97
N GLU A 85 17.87 10.14 -11.74
CA GLU A 85 18.81 9.34 -12.52
C GLU A 85 18.42 7.86 -12.58
N ILE A 86 17.85 7.31 -11.51
CA ILE A 86 17.33 5.94 -11.50
C ILE A 86 16.05 5.87 -12.33
N LYS A 87 15.11 6.81 -12.14
CA LYS A 87 13.85 6.89 -12.91
C LYS A 87 14.10 6.99 -14.42
N SER A 88 15.11 7.76 -14.83
CA SER A 88 15.44 7.99 -16.24
C SER A 88 16.47 7.03 -16.82
N SER A 89 16.95 6.04 -16.04
CA SER A 89 18.05 5.16 -16.46
C SER A 89 17.70 4.20 -17.60
N GLY A 90 16.42 3.81 -17.71
CA GLY A 90 16.00 2.71 -18.59
C GLY A 90 16.57 1.33 -18.19
N ASP A 91 17.25 1.24 -17.04
CA ASP A 91 17.97 0.08 -16.56
C ASP A 91 17.15 -0.61 -15.47
N ILE A 92 16.56 -1.75 -15.82
CA ILE A 92 15.66 -2.48 -14.94
C ILE A 92 16.37 -2.95 -13.66
N GLU A 93 17.62 -3.37 -13.76
CA GLU A 93 18.38 -3.87 -12.61
C GLU A 93 18.68 -2.76 -11.61
N LYS A 94 19.00 -1.55 -12.09
CA LYS A 94 19.17 -0.37 -11.23
C LYS A 94 17.86 0.04 -10.56
N ILE A 95 16.75 0.03 -11.31
CA ILE A 95 15.43 0.36 -10.77
C ILE A 95 15.06 -0.65 -9.68
N GLU A 96 15.19 -1.94 -9.96
CA GLU A 96 14.87 -3.01 -9.01
C GLU A 96 15.73 -2.93 -7.75
N SER A 97 17.04 -2.72 -7.90
CA SER A 97 17.95 -2.57 -6.77
C SER A 97 17.53 -1.40 -5.87
N ALA A 98 17.19 -0.25 -6.47
CA ALA A 98 16.73 0.91 -5.72
C ALA A 98 15.37 0.67 -5.01
N LEU A 99 14.46 -0.08 -5.64
CA LEU A 99 13.18 -0.45 -5.03
C LEU A 99 13.39 -1.44 -3.87
N LYS A 100 14.24 -2.46 -4.04
CA LYS A 100 14.51 -3.45 -2.98
C LYS A 100 15.05 -2.81 -1.71
N ILE A 101 16.01 -1.89 -1.84
CA ILE A 101 16.56 -1.12 -0.70
C ILE A 101 15.46 -0.35 0.02
N LYS A 102 14.53 0.27 -0.72
CA LYS A 102 13.48 1.14 -0.16
C LYS A 102 12.26 0.40 0.37
N PHE A 103 12.03 -0.84 -0.03
CA PHE A 103 10.78 -1.55 0.22
C PHE A 103 10.92 -2.97 0.75
N LEU A 104 12.11 -3.57 0.79
CA LEU A 104 12.31 -4.91 1.36
C LEU A 104 13.14 -4.84 2.63
N GLU A 105 14.38 -4.36 2.51
CA GLU A 105 15.34 -4.29 3.61
C GLU A 105 16.47 -3.30 3.32
N THR A 106 17.08 -2.77 4.38
CA THR A 106 18.35 -2.05 4.32
C THR A 106 19.20 -2.48 5.51
N ASP A 107 20.46 -2.85 5.26
CA ASP A 107 21.41 -3.29 6.30
C ASP A 107 20.85 -4.38 7.23
N GLY A 108 20.15 -5.36 6.64
CA GLY A 108 19.51 -6.47 7.37
C GLY A 108 18.25 -6.08 8.17
N ARG A 109 17.80 -4.82 8.09
CA ARG A 109 16.57 -4.36 8.74
C ARG A 109 15.40 -4.44 7.76
N PRO A 110 14.28 -5.08 8.11
CA PRO A 110 13.08 -5.09 7.27
C PRO A 110 12.52 -3.68 7.07
N ILE A 111 12.11 -3.36 5.84
CA ILE A 111 11.53 -2.07 5.46
C ILE A 111 10.28 -2.33 4.64
N GLY A 112 9.18 -1.62 4.89
CA GLY A 112 7.99 -1.64 4.03
C GLY A 112 7.41 -3.04 3.92
N ILE A 113 7.60 -3.69 2.77
CA ILE A 113 7.18 -5.08 2.57
C ILE A 113 7.83 -6.01 3.61
N GLY A 114 9.09 -5.78 3.98
CA GLY A 114 9.74 -6.56 5.03
C GLY A 114 9.05 -6.43 6.40
N GLN A 115 8.51 -5.26 6.72
CA GLN A 115 7.74 -5.03 7.95
C GLN A 115 6.38 -5.74 7.88
N LEU A 116 5.68 -5.67 6.73
CA LEU A 116 4.45 -6.47 6.49
C LEU A 116 4.70 -7.96 6.72
N VAL A 117 5.78 -8.52 6.16
CA VAL A 117 6.15 -9.92 6.34
C VAL A 117 6.40 -10.22 7.82
N THR A 118 7.09 -9.33 8.53
CA THR A 118 7.37 -9.49 9.97
C THR A 118 6.09 -9.57 10.79
N SER A 119 5.12 -8.69 10.55
CA SER A 119 3.84 -8.75 11.26
C SER A 119 3.01 -9.98 10.87
N ILE A 120 3.07 -10.44 9.61
CA ILE A 120 2.43 -11.71 9.20
C ILE A 120 3.01 -12.88 9.98
N LEU A 121 4.35 -12.96 10.12
CA LEU A 121 5.01 -14.00 10.91
C LEU A 121 4.55 -13.98 12.37
N GLN A 122 4.41 -12.79 12.97
CA GLN A 122 3.90 -12.64 14.34
C GLN A 122 2.46 -13.14 14.48
N ILE A 123 1.58 -12.81 13.52
CA ILE A 123 0.17 -13.25 13.54
C ILE A 123 0.08 -14.77 13.38
N ILE A 124 0.80 -15.35 12.42
CA ILE A 124 0.80 -16.81 12.18
C ILE A 124 1.44 -17.56 13.37
N GLY A 125 2.49 -16.98 13.97
CA GLY A 125 3.16 -17.51 15.15
C GLY A 125 2.40 -17.34 16.47
N ASN A 126 1.21 -16.72 16.46
CA ASN A 126 0.42 -16.40 17.67
C ASN A 126 1.18 -15.55 18.70
N CYS A 127 2.04 -14.64 18.24
CA CYS A 127 2.82 -13.73 19.07
C CYS A 127 2.65 -12.26 18.66
N PHE A 128 1.51 -11.91 18.06
CA PHE A 128 1.20 -10.54 17.64
C PHE A 128 0.68 -9.72 18.83
N PRO A 129 1.43 -8.73 19.34
CA PRO A 129 1.09 -8.09 20.61
C PRO A 129 -0.03 -7.06 20.48
N TYR A 130 -0.26 -6.54 19.27
CA TYR A 130 -1.17 -5.42 19.02
C TYR A 130 -2.65 -5.81 18.94
N ASP A 131 -2.96 -7.11 18.94
CA ASP A 131 -4.31 -7.66 19.04
C ASP A 131 -4.27 -9.10 19.60
N GLU A 132 -4.39 -9.26 20.92
CA GLU A 132 -4.32 -10.56 21.59
C GLU A 132 -5.29 -11.61 21.03
N TYR A 133 -6.43 -11.20 20.49
CA TYR A 133 -7.42 -12.15 19.97
C TYR A 133 -6.87 -12.94 18.79
N VAL A 134 -5.98 -12.37 17.97
CA VAL A 134 -5.43 -13.11 16.82
C VAL A 134 -4.54 -14.26 17.25
N ASN A 135 -3.98 -14.21 18.45
CA ASN A 135 -3.13 -15.27 18.99
C ASN A 135 -3.93 -16.47 19.51
N THR A 136 -5.27 -16.39 19.50
CA THR A 136 -6.17 -17.45 19.98
C THR A 136 -6.78 -18.28 18.85
N LYS A 137 -6.62 -17.87 17.58
CA LYS A 137 -7.27 -18.50 16.42
C LYS A 137 -6.30 -18.67 15.25
N LYS A 138 -6.45 -19.75 14.48
CA LYS A 138 -5.49 -20.14 13.42
C LYS A 138 -5.94 -19.82 11.98
N SER A 139 -6.96 -19.01 11.76
CA SER A 139 -7.57 -18.87 10.42
C SER A 139 -7.99 -17.45 10.09
N PHE A 140 -7.01 -16.55 10.01
CA PHE A 140 -7.21 -15.19 9.51
C PHE A 140 -6.82 -15.07 8.05
N LYS A 141 -7.65 -14.39 7.26
CA LYS A 141 -7.28 -13.91 5.94
C LYS A 141 -6.54 -12.58 6.10
N ILE A 142 -5.26 -12.57 5.79
CA ILE A 142 -4.39 -11.40 5.96
C ILE A 142 -4.18 -10.77 4.59
N TYR A 143 -4.56 -9.50 4.48
CA TYR A 143 -4.37 -8.67 3.30
C TYR A 143 -3.24 -7.66 3.56
N PRO A 144 -2.02 -7.94 3.09
CA PRO A 144 -0.89 -7.01 3.15
C PRO A 144 -1.09 -5.84 2.17
N ILE A 145 -0.98 -4.61 2.67
CA ILE A 145 -1.20 -3.39 1.92
C ILE A 145 -0.01 -2.45 2.12
N LEU A 146 0.65 -2.08 1.02
CA LEU A 146 1.71 -1.08 1.01
C LEU A 146 1.12 0.24 0.51
N LEU A 147 1.09 1.25 1.37
CA LEU A 147 0.71 2.61 1.01
C LEU A 147 1.92 3.39 0.52
N VAL A 148 1.74 4.10 -0.59
CA VAL A 148 2.80 4.87 -1.25
C VAL A 148 2.31 6.26 -1.63
N GLN A 149 3.23 7.21 -1.78
CA GLN A 149 2.92 8.62 -2.04
C GLN A 149 3.24 9.02 -3.48
N ASP A 150 4.39 8.59 -4.02
CA ASP A 150 4.79 8.94 -5.39
C ASP A 150 3.97 8.12 -6.41
N ARG A 151 3.37 8.80 -7.39
CA ARG A 151 2.56 8.17 -8.45
C ARG A 151 3.37 7.25 -9.36
N ILE A 152 4.70 7.34 -9.34
CA ILE A 152 5.55 6.37 -10.06
C ILE A 152 5.24 4.93 -9.64
N PHE A 153 4.80 4.70 -8.40
CA PHE A 153 4.45 3.37 -7.91
C PHE A 153 3.10 2.86 -8.42
N GLU A 154 2.30 3.71 -9.09
CA GLU A 154 1.10 3.33 -9.83
C GLU A 154 1.42 2.92 -11.28
N THR A 155 2.70 2.86 -11.67
CA THR A 155 3.09 2.39 -13.01
C THR A 155 2.72 0.92 -13.17
N PRO A 156 2.10 0.51 -14.29
CA PRO A 156 1.81 -0.91 -14.56
C PRO A 156 3.05 -1.78 -14.39
N GLY A 157 2.90 -2.89 -13.66
CA GLY A 157 3.98 -3.83 -13.37
C GLY A 157 4.67 -3.61 -12.02
N ILE A 158 4.58 -2.43 -11.40
CA ILE A 158 5.20 -2.19 -10.08
C ILE A 158 4.59 -3.07 -8.99
N ASN A 159 3.26 -3.08 -8.83
CA ASN A 159 2.59 -3.96 -7.88
C ASN A 159 2.89 -5.44 -8.18
N TYR A 160 2.91 -5.83 -9.46
CA TYR A 160 3.23 -7.19 -9.87
C TYR A 160 4.63 -7.59 -9.39
N ARG A 161 5.64 -6.75 -9.65
CA ARG A 161 7.03 -7.01 -9.28
C ARG A 161 7.24 -7.02 -7.78
N MET A 162 6.68 -6.04 -7.06
CA MET A 162 6.73 -6.01 -5.59
C MET A 162 6.03 -7.21 -4.96
N ASN A 163 4.92 -7.67 -5.53
CA ASN A 163 4.24 -8.87 -5.08
C ASN A 163 5.09 -10.14 -5.26
N GLN A 164 5.86 -10.25 -6.36
CA GLN A 164 6.78 -11.38 -6.53
C GLN A 164 7.82 -11.44 -5.40
N TRP A 165 8.40 -10.30 -5.03
CA TRP A 165 9.36 -10.24 -3.93
C TRP A 165 8.71 -10.56 -2.59
N TYR A 166 7.55 -9.96 -2.31
CA TYR A 166 6.75 -10.26 -1.13
C TYR A 166 6.45 -11.76 -1.01
N GLU A 167 5.92 -12.38 -2.08
CA GLU A 167 5.55 -13.80 -2.05
C GLU A 167 6.76 -14.69 -1.81
N ASN A 168 7.91 -14.39 -2.42
CA ASN A 168 9.13 -15.14 -2.19
C ASN A 168 9.55 -15.07 -0.71
N MET A 169 9.58 -13.86 -0.12
CA MET A 169 9.93 -13.68 1.28
C MET A 169 8.96 -14.39 2.23
N VAL A 170 7.66 -14.35 1.96
CA VAL A 170 6.66 -15.02 2.79
C VAL A 170 6.79 -16.53 2.70
N LYS A 171 6.95 -17.09 1.49
CA LYS A 171 7.11 -18.53 1.29
C LYS A 171 8.38 -19.05 1.94
N GLU A 172 9.49 -18.31 1.79
CA GLU A 172 10.77 -18.65 2.41
C GLU A 172 10.68 -18.62 3.94
N ARG A 173 10.07 -17.60 4.54
CA ARG A 173 10.05 -17.45 6.01
C ARG A 173 8.97 -18.26 6.73
N LEU A 174 7.87 -18.60 6.07
CA LEU A 174 6.81 -19.42 6.66
C LEU A 174 6.94 -20.91 6.36
N GLU A 175 7.62 -21.26 5.27
CA GLU A 175 7.81 -22.65 4.84
C GLU A 175 6.47 -23.40 4.82
N GLU A 176 6.33 -24.46 5.62
CA GLU A 176 5.11 -25.28 5.70
C GLU A 176 3.90 -24.55 6.32
N ASN A 177 4.12 -23.43 7.01
CA ASN A 177 3.05 -22.60 7.55
C ASN A 177 2.45 -21.65 6.51
N TYR A 178 3.00 -21.58 5.30
CA TYR A 178 2.45 -20.73 4.24
C TYR A 178 1.13 -21.30 3.71
N ASN A 179 0.07 -20.48 3.74
CA ASN A 179 -1.23 -20.84 3.17
C ASN A 179 -1.74 -19.70 2.25
N PRO A 180 -1.77 -19.89 0.91
CA PRO A 180 -2.21 -18.85 -0.04
C PRO A 180 -3.71 -18.51 0.08
N ASN A 181 -4.51 -19.35 0.72
CA ASN A 181 -5.92 -19.05 1.00
C ASN A 181 -6.08 -18.06 2.15
N LEU A 182 -5.11 -18.00 3.06
CA LEU A 182 -5.10 -17.11 4.23
C LEU A 182 -4.24 -15.88 3.97
N ILE A 183 -3.03 -16.05 3.45
CA ILE A 183 -2.08 -14.97 3.21
C ILE A 183 -2.24 -14.49 1.77
N LYS A 184 -2.80 -13.29 1.61
CA LYS A 184 -3.12 -12.74 0.29
C LYS A 184 -1.88 -12.09 -0.36
N PRO A 185 -1.89 -11.96 -1.70
CA PRO A 185 -0.86 -11.20 -2.40
C PRO A 185 -0.82 -9.74 -1.96
N LEU A 186 0.35 -9.11 -2.10
CA LEU A 186 0.59 -7.71 -1.80
C LEU A 186 -0.26 -6.79 -2.68
N THR A 187 -0.94 -5.84 -2.05
CA THR A 187 -1.60 -4.73 -2.73
C THR A 187 -0.84 -3.44 -2.47
N VAL A 188 -0.47 -2.73 -3.53
CA VAL A 188 0.14 -1.39 -3.48
C VAL A 188 -0.93 -0.37 -3.80
N ILE A 189 -1.10 0.62 -2.92
CA ILE A 189 -2.11 1.67 -3.10
C ILE A 189 -1.48 3.03 -2.89
N ASN A 190 -1.57 3.91 -3.88
CA ASN A 190 -1.22 5.29 -3.69
C ASN A 190 -2.23 6.01 -2.77
N ILE A 191 -1.74 6.80 -1.81
CA ILE A 191 -2.59 7.48 -0.83
C ILE A 191 -3.56 8.50 -1.46
N ASP A 192 -3.17 9.16 -2.56
CA ASP A 192 -4.06 10.08 -3.30
C ASP A 192 -5.30 9.32 -3.83
N ILE A 193 -5.13 8.05 -4.18
CA ILE A 193 -6.23 7.20 -4.67
C ILE A 193 -7.20 6.88 -3.53
N LEU A 194 -6.71 6.67 -2.30
CA LEU A 194 -7.58 6.51 -1.14
C LEU A 194 -8.35 7.80 -0.82
N ILE A 195 -7.70 8.97 -0.92
CA ILE A 195 -8.36 10.27 -0.75
C ILE A 195 -9.46 10.44 -1.81
N TYR A 196 -9.15 10.15 -3.08
CA TYR A 196 -10.09 10.25 -4.18
C TYR A 196 -11.28 9.27 -4.01
N TRP A 197 -11.02 8.05 -3.55
CA TRP A 197 -12.08 7.07 -3.29
C TRP A 197 -12.81 7.26 -1.96
N MET A 198 -12.36 8.17 -1.09
CA MET A 198 -12.88 8.32 0.27
C MET A 198 -14.42 8.35 0.33
N PRO A 199 -15.14 9.17 -0.47
CA PRO A 199 -16.61 9.20 -0.41
C PRO A 199 -17.23 7.82 -0.70
N TYR A 200 -16.73 7.11 -1.70
CA TYR A 200 -17.19 5.77 -2.06
C TYR A 200 -16.83 4.73 -0.98
N LEU A 201 -15.66 4.83 -0.37
CA LEU A 201 -15.21 3.88 0.65
C LEU A 201 -16.01 4.02 1.95
N VAL A 202 -16.38 5.25 2.32
CA VAL A 202 -17.14 5.55 3.55
C VAL A 202 -18.62 5.18 3.41
N GLU A 203 -19.19 5.27 2.20
CA GLU A 203 -20.59 4.91 1.91
C GLU A 203 -20.91 3.47 2.31
N LYS A 204 -19.98 2.54 2.08
CA LYS A 204 -20.15 1.14 2.46
C LYS A 204 -18.82 0.50 2.82
N ASP A 205 -18.72 0.04 4.06
CA ASP A 205 -17.54 -0.61 4.64
C ASP A 205 -16.95 -1.76 3.80
N SER A 206 -17.80 -2.53 3.11
CA SER A 206 -17.39 -3.62 2.24
C SER A 206 -16.68 -3.18 0.94
N ASN A 207 -16.79 -1.91 0.55
CA ASN A 207 -16.26 -1.40 -0.71
C ASN A 207 -14.74 -1.52 -0.80
N PHE A 208 -14.03 -1.19 0.28
CA PHE A 208 -12.58 -1.31 0.32
C PHE A 208 -12.13 -2.75 0.04
N LYS A 209 -12.71 -3.71 0.76
CA LYS A 209 -12.41 -5.13 0.59
C LYS A 209 -12.78 -5.63 -0.81
N LYS A 210 -13.93 -5.20 -1.34
CA LYS A 210 -14.37 -5.58 -2.69
C LYS A 210 -13.36 -5.14 -3.76
N ILE A 211 -12.88 -3.89 -3.70
CA ILE A 211 -11.87 -3.38 -4.63
C ILE A 211 -10.59 -4.21 -4.55
N ILE A 212 -10.12 -4.54 -3.34
CA ILE A 212 -8.92 -5.36 -3.15
C ILE A 212 -9.13 -6.78 -3.70
N ASP A 213 -10.23 -7.44 -3.35
CA ASP A 213 -10.52 -8.79 -3.85
C ASP A 213 -10.59 -8.82 -5.40
N ASP A 214 -11.23 -7.82 -6.01
CA ASP A 214 -11.31 -7.69 -7.47
C ASP A 214 -9.93 -7.43 -8.09
N HIS A 215 -9.10 -6.58 -7.46
CA HIS A 215 -7.72 -6.34 -7.88
C HIS A 215 -6.89 -7.62 -7.84
N LEU A 216 -6.90 -8.34 -6.72
CA LEU A 216 -6.15 -9.58 -6.52
C LEU A 216 -6.61 -10.70 -7.46
N LYS A 217 -7.91 -10.80 -7.71
CA LYS A 217 -8.48 -11.73 -8.69
C LYS A 217 -7.93 -11.42 -10.09
N LEU A 218 -7.89 -10.15 -10.49
CA LEU A 218 -7.39 -9.77 -11.82
C LEU A 218 -5.87 -9.96 -11.96
N MET A 219 -5.09 -9.74 -10.89
CA MET A 219 -3.65 -10.01 -10.88
C MET A 219 -3.33 -11.49 -11.08
N THR A 220 -4.14 -12.38 -10.50
CA THR A 220 -3.86 -13.83 -10.44
C THR A 220 -4.56 -14.64 -11.55
N THR A 221 -5.54 -14.05 -12.25
CA THR A 221 -6.29 -14.74 -13.28
C THR A 221 -5.43 -15.01 -14.52
N PHE A 222 -4.97 -16.25 -14.69
CA PHE A 222 -4.38 -16.74 -15.93
C PHE A 222 -5.41 -17.54 -16.74
N LYS A 223 -5.62 -17.16 -18.00
CA LYS A 223 -6.45 -17.91 -18.95
C LYS A 223 -5.71 -18.04 -20.26
N LYS A 224 -5.57 -19.27 -20.78
CA LYS A 224 -5.02 -19.51 -22.13
C LYS A 224 -5.89 -18.78 -23.17
N PRO A 225 -5.29 -18.06 -24.14
CA PRO A 225 -6.07 -17.51 -25.24
C PRO A 225 -6.68 -18.68 -26.02
N ASN A 226 -7.99 -18.64 -26.24
CA ASN A 226 -8.70 -19.68 -26.98
C ASN A 226 -9.15 -19.10 -28.31
N HIS A 227 -8.25 -19.10 -29.29
CA HIS A 227 -8.53 -18.64 -30.64
C HIS A 227 -7.62 -19.38 -31.63
N SER A 228 -8.16 -19.77 -32.79
CA SER A 228 -7.42 -20.51 -33.82
C SER A 228 -6.41 -19.64 -34.55
N ASP A 229 -6.75 -18.37 -34.81
CA ASP A 229 -5.82 -17.38 -35.36
C ASP A 229 -4.75 -16.96 -34.31
N PRO A 230 -3.45 -17.18 -34.60
CA PRO A 230 -2.35 -16.82 -33.70
C PRO A 230 -2.25 -15.32 -33.37
N GLU A 231 -2.55 -14.43 -34.31
CA GLU A 231 -2.44 -12.99 -34.06
C GLU A 231 -3.56 -12.52 -33.14
N VAL A 232 -4.79 -13.01 -33.36
CA VAL A 232 -5.90 -12.74 -32.43
C VAL A 232 -5.62 -13.33 -31.04
N ALA A 233 -5.07 -14.55 -30.98
CA ALA A 233 -4.66 -15.16 -29.71
C ALA A 233 -3.62 -14.32 -28.96
N LYS A 234 -2.64 -13.76 -29.68
CA LYS A 234 -1.63 -12.85 -29.14
C LYS A 234 -2.25 -11.55 -28.61
N GLN A 235 -3.17 -10.92 -29.34
CA GLN A 235 -3.87 -9.72 -28.87
C GLN A 235 -4.69 -9.98 -27.61
N ILE A 236 -5.37 -11.14 -27.53
CA ILE A 236 -6.10 -11.57 -26.32
C ILE A 236 -5.13 -11.75 -25.15
N ALA A 237 -3.96 -12.37 -25.38
CA ALA A 237 -2.95 -12.56 -24.36
C ALA A 237 -2.39 -11.22 -23.85
N LEU A 238 -2.08 -10.28 -24.75
CA LEU A 238 -1.58 -8.95 -24.39
C LEU A 238 -2.59 -8.16 -23.56
N LYS A 239 -3.88 -8.17 -23.95
CA LYS A 239 -4.94 -7.50 -23.18
C LYS A 239 -5.08 -8.09 -21.77
N ARG A 240 -5.00 -9.42 -21.64
CA ARG A 240 -5.07 -10.11 -20.35
C ARG A 240 -3.85 -9.79 -19.49
N PHE A 241 -2.65 -9.83 -20.06
CA PHE A 241 -1.42 -9.47 -19.37
C PHE A 241 -1.46 -8.02 -18.89
N SER A 242 -1.84 -7.08 -19.76
CA SER A 242 -2.02 -5.66 -19.41
C SER A 242 -3.00 -5.50 -18.23
N THR A 243 -4.11 -6.24 -18.26
CA THR A 243 -5.07 -6.23 -17.15
C THR A 243 -4.46 -6.74 -15.84
N GLN A 244 -3.62 -7.77 -15.87
CA GLN A 244 -2.97 -8.32 -14.67
C GLN A 244 -2.00 -7.30 -14.03
N ILE A 245 -1.23 -6.59 -14.85
CA ILE A 245 -0.18 -5.68 -14.35
C ILE A 245 -0.69 -4.28 -13.99
N PHE A 246 -1.95 -3.96 -14.28
CA PHE A 246 -2.51 -2.66 -13.95
C PHE A 246 -2.55 -2.40 -12.43
N PRO A 247 -2.28 -1.15 -12.01
CA PRO A 247 -2.36 -0.75 -10.61
C PRO A 247 -3.80 -0.81 -10.10
N ILE A 248 -3.98 -0.76 -8.79
CA ILE A 248 -5.31 -0.79 -8.17
C ILE A 248 -6.16 0.41 -8.56
N SER A 249 -5.56 1.57 -8.80
CA SER A 249 -6.28 2.79 -9.22
C SER A 249 -7.14 2.60 -10.48
N GLN A 250 -6.82 1.63 -11.33
CA GLN A 250 -7.56 1.31 -12.56
C GLN A 250 -8.69 0.28 -12.35
N ARG A 251 -9.00 -0.09 -11.09
CA ARG A 251 -10.00 -1.13 -10.77
C ARG A 251 -11.38 -0.56 -10.47
N LEU A 252 -11.47 0.65 -9.92
CA LEU A 252 -12.75 1.30 -9.66
C LEU A 252 -13.21 2.12 -10.88
N ASN A 253 -13.58 1.41 -11.95
CA ASN A 253 -14.05 2.03 -13.18
C ASN A 253 -15.45 2.64 -12.98
N GLY A 254 -15.63 3.86 -13.47
CA GLY A 254 -16.92 4.55 -13.49
C GLY A 254 -17.27 5.37 -12.24
N TYR A 255 -16.50 5.24 -11.16
CA TYR A 255 -16.63 6.15 -10.02
C TYR A 255 -16.16 7.55 -10.40
N LYS A 256 -17.01 8.55 -10.13
CA LYS A 256 -16.71 9.97 -10.29
C LYS A 256 -16.73 10.62 -8.92
N PHE A 257 -15.66 11.31 -8.58
CA PHE A 257 -15.62 12.08 -7.33
C PHE A 257 -16.74 13.13 -7.32
N PRO A 258 -17.52 13.21 -6.23
CA PRO A 258 -18.56 14.23 -6.10
C PRO A 258 -17.91 15.61 -5.96
N VAL A 259 -17.95 16.40 -7.04
CA VAL A 259 -17.28 17.72 -7.11
C VAL A 259 -17.79 18.68 -6.04
N SER A 260 -19.04 18.54 -5.59
CA SER A 260 -19.58 19.34 -4.49
C SER A 260 -18.73 19.25 -3.22
N LEU A 261 -18.20 18.08 -2.88
CA LEU A 261 -17.31 17.91 -1.71
C LEU A 261 -15.98 18.64 -1.87
N LEU A 262 -15.52 18.90 -3.10
CA LEU A 262 -14.34 19.71 -3.33
C LEU A 262 -14.67 21.19 -3.14
N ILE A 263 -15.79 21.64 -3.71
CA ILE A 263 -16.26 23.03 -3.60
C ILE A 263 -16.44 23.39 -2.12
N GLU A 264 -17.12 22.54 -1.35
CA GLU A 264 -17.33 22.72 0.10
C GLU A 264 -16.04 22.97 0.90
N LYS A 265 -14.89 22.46 0.45
CA LYS A 265 -13.58 22.70 1.11
C LYS A 265 -12.99 24.06 0.84
N PHE A 266 -13.48 24.74 -0.20
CA PHE A 266 -13.04 26.05 -0.62
C PHE A 266 -14.13 27.11 -0.44
N ASP A 267 -15.30 26.78 0.12
CA ASP A 267 -16.38 27.75 0.38
C ASP A 267 -15.89 28.99 1.15
N ASP A 268 -14.96 28.81 2.10
CA ASP A 268 -14.37 29.90 2.87
C ASP A 268 -13.40 30.79 2.06
N ILE A 269 -12.93 30.33 0.90
CA ILE A 269 -11.93 30.98 0.04
C ILE A 269 -12.56 31.50 -1.26
N ILE A 270 -13.59 30.82 -1.75
CA ILE A 270 -14.43 31.24 -2.88
C ILE A 270 -15.47 32.22 -2.32
N THR A 271 -15.00 33.41 -1.97
CA THR A 271 -15.88 34.58 -1.82
C THR A 271 -16.02 35.24 -3.20
N ASP A 272 -17.23 35.73 -3.50
CA ASP A 272 -17.69 36.26 -4.81
C ASP A 272 -16.66 37.12 -5.59
#